data_AF-A0A444YK67-F1
#
_entry.id   AF-A0A444YK67-F1
#
_cell.length_a   1.000
_cell.length_b   1.000
_cell.length_c   1.000
_cell.angle_alpha   90.00
_cell.angle_beta   90.00
_cell.angle_gamma   90.00
#
_symmetry.space_group_name_H-M   'P 1'
#
loop_
_entity.id
_entity.type
_entity.pdbx_description
1 polymer ?
#
loop_
_entity_poly.entity_id
_entity_poly.type
_entity_poly.pdbx_seq_one_letter_code
_entity_poly.pdbx_strand_id
1 'polypeptide(L)'
;MQPTILAENLIGRGGYADVFKGQKEFCLVFQLSPLGSLASILHGPNRHILTWNRRYNIALGIARGLLYLHDHCHRRIIHRDIKSDNILLTKNFEPQICDFGLAKWLPPDADQQHVTKFEGTFGYSAPEYLTHGIVDEKTDVYAFGILLLEILTGRKALDYLQQSILIWAKPLIDAHNVKELVDPSLGEDYDIEQTMELLKPEEDIIFEFENDGTPRRVT
;
A
#
# COMPACT_ATOMS: atom_id res chain seq x y z
N MET A 1 8.05 13.47 19.70
CA MET A 1 9.01 13.77 18.62
C MET A 1 8.46 13.06 17.38
N GLN A 2 7.97 13.79 16.37
CA GLN A 2 7.46 13.17 15.14
C GLN A 2 8.63 12.50 14.39
N PRO A 3 8.40 11.40 13.65
CA PRO A 3 9.45 10.74 12.89
C PRO A 3 10.06 11.71 11.87
N THR A 4 11.30 12.12 12.09
CA THR A 4 12.14 12.64 11.01
C THR A 4 12.64 11.41 10.26
N ILE A 5 11.86 10.94 9.28
CA ILE A 5 12.26 9.83 8.43
C ILE A 5 13.36 10.37 7.52
N LEU A 6 14.61 10.12 7.88
CA LEU A 6 15.73 10.35 6.98
C LEU A 6 15.59 9.36 5.82
N ALA A 7 15.25 9.95 4.68
CA ALA A 7 14.89 9.36 3.42
C ALA A 7 16.10 8.72 2.72
N GLU A 8 16.52 7.53 3.14
CA GLU A 8 17.41 6.72 2.28
C GLU A 8 16.63 5.77 1.36
N ASN A 9 15.36 5.45 1.69
CA ASN A 9 14.53 4.56 0.86
C ASN A 9 13.07 5.01 0.70
N LEU A 10 12.73 6.26 1.04
CA LEU A 10 11.40 6.85 0.79
C LEU A 10 11.10 7.02 -0.71
N ILE A 11 12.11 6.88 -1.54
CA ILE A 11 12.10 7.07 -2.98
C ILE A 11 13.04 5.99 -3.51
N GLY A 12 12.55 5.11 -4.38
CA GLY A 12 13.38 4.08 -5.01
C GLY A 12 14.77 4.63 -5.38
N ARG A 13 15.82 3.92 -4.95
CA ARG A 13 17.25 4.27 -5.11
C ARG A 13 17.51 5.73 -5.46
N GLY A 14 17.55 6.62 -4.45
CA GLY A 14 18.21 7.93 -4.58
C GLY A 14 17.35 9.17 -4.42
N GLY A 15 16.18 9.12 -3.77
CA GLY A 15 15.46 10.35 -3.47
C GLY A 15 15.62 10.81 -2.03
N TYR A 16 15.92 12.10 -1.91
CA TYR A 16 16.02 12.84 -0.66
C TYR A 16 14.72 13.62 -0.41
N ALA A 17 14.35 13.74 0.86
CA ALA A 17 13.34 14.69 1.32
C ALA A 17 14.05 15.80 2.11
N ASP A 18 13.91 17.04 1.68
CA ASP A 18 14.49 18.20 2.35
C ASP A 18 13.46 18.84 3.29
N VAL A 19 13.87 19.11 4.52
CA VAL A 19 13.06 19.81 5.51
C VAL A 19 13.50 21.27 5.58
N PHE A 20 12.63 22.18 5.16
CA PHE A 20 12.86 23.61 5.27
C PHE A 20 12.09 24.17 6.46
N LYS A 21 12.81 24.82 7.38
CA LYS A 21 12.23 25.54 8.50
C LYS A 21 12.25 27.04 8.21
N GLY A 22 11.08 27.60 7.89
CA GLY A 22 10.87 29.03 7.85
C GLY A 22 10.69 29.63 9.26
N GLN A 23 10.49 30.94 9.34
CA GLN A 23 10.26 31.62 10.62
C GLN A 23 8.92 31.25 11.29
N LYS A 24 7.92 30.78 10.52
CA LYS A 24 6.58 30.41 11.03
C LYS A 24 6.06 29.06 10.51
N GLU A 25 6.75 28.42 9.57
CA GLU A 25 6.26 27.26 8.84
C GLU A 25 7.36 26.22 8.64
N PHE A 26 6.93 24.96 8.52
CA PHE A 26 7.77 23.84 8.11
C PHE A 26 7.29 23.36 6.75
N CYS A 27 8.22 23.17 5.82
CA CYS A 27 7.94 22.64 4.50
C CYS A 27 8.74 21.35 4.28
N LEU A 28 8.10 20.36 3.67
CA LEU A 28 8.76 19.16 3.17
C LEU A 28 8.83 19.27 1.65
N VAL A 29 10.03 19.12 1.10
CA VAL A 29 10.27 19.14 -0.35
C VAL A 29 10.68 17.75 -0.79
N PHE A 30 9.99 17.24 -1.80
CA PHE A 30 10.20 15.91 -2.36
C PHE A 30 10.51 16.01 -3.84
N GLN A 31 11.17 14.98 -4.37
CA GLN A 31 11.23 14.80 -5.81
C GLN A 31 9.82 14.62 -6.38
N LEU A 32 9.52 15.35 -7.46
CA LEU A 32 8.22 15.27 -8.11
C LEU A 32 8.05 13.91 -8.81
N SER A 33 6.98 13.21 -8.48
CA SER A 33 6.51 12.03 -9.20
C SER A 33 5.56 12.44 -10.32
N PRO A 34 6.02 12.42 -11.60
CA PRO A 34 5.31 13.07 -12.70
C PRO A 34 4.01 12.36 -13.09
N LEU A 35 3.84 11.09 -12.69
CA LEU A 35 2.60 10.34 -12.92
C LEU A 35 1.56 10.56 -11.81
N GLY A 36 1.90 11.33 -10.76
CA GLY A 36 1.02 11.59 -9.63
C GLY A 36 0.78 10.34 -8.78
N SER A 37 -0.39 10.29 -8.15
CA SER A 37 -0.81 9.16 -7.32
C SER A 37 -1.39 8.01 -8.14
N LEU A 38 -1.30 6.79 -7.61
CA LEU A 38 -1.96 5.61 -8.16
C LEU A 38 -3.48 5.81 -8.26
N ALA A 39 -4.09 6.50 -7.29
CA ALA A 39 -5.51 6.88 -7.34
C ALA A 39 -5.83 7.73 -8.59
N SER A 40 -4.96 8.68 -8.94
CA SER A 40 -5.14 9.52 -10.13
C SER A 40 -5.06 8.71 -11.43
N ILE A 41 -4.21 7.68 -11.47
CA ILE A 41 -4.11 6.79 -12.63
C ILE A 41 -5.32 5.87 -12.74
N LEU A 42 -5.74 5.24 -11.64
CA LEU A 42 -6.84 4.28 -11.62
C LEU A 42 -8.20 4.93 -11.80
N HIS A 43 -8.42 6.11 -11.20
CA HIS A 43 -9.74 6.71 -11.04
C HIS A 43 -9.86 8.14 -11.56
N GLY A 44 -8.77 8.72 -12.08
CA GLY A 44 -8.75 10.09 -12.57
C GLY A 44 -9.48 10.29 -13.91
N PRO A 45 -9.73 11.55 -14.30
CA PRO A 45 -10.42 11.88 -15.55
C PRO A 45 -9.66 11.43 -16.80
N ASN A 46 -8.32 11.32 -16.71
CA ASN A 46 -7.45 10.78 -17.75
C ASN A 46 -6.99 9.37 -17.38
N ARG A 47 -7.92 8.50 -16.93
CA ARG A 47 -7.62 7.13 -16.51
C ARG A 47 -6.76 6.44 -17.58
N HIS A 48 -5.55 6.05 -17.20
CA HIS A 48 -4.72 5.21 -18.04
C HIS A 48 -5.00 3.76 -17.66
N ILE A 49 -5.36 2.94 -18.64
CA ILE A 49 -5.46 1.50 -18.42
C ILE A 49 -4.04 0.98 -18.15
N LEU A 50 -3.76 0.66 -16.89
CA LEU A 50 -2.53 -0.01 -16.51
C LEU A 50 -2.59 -1.44 -17.02
N THR A 51 -1.56 -1.85 -17.78
CA THR A 51 -1.35 -3.24 -18.16
C THR A 51 -1.18 -4.12 -16.92
N TRP A 52 -1.45 -5.41 -17.05
CA TRP A 52 -1.26 -6.36 -15.96
C TRP A 52 0.14 -6.30 -15.36
N ASN A 53 1.17 -6.34 -16.20
CA ASN A 53 2.56 -6.29 -15.75
C ASN A 53 2.88 -5.05 -14.89
N ARG A 54 2.30 -3.88 -15.23
CA ARG A 54 2.44 -2.68 -14.40
C ARG A 54 1.72 -2.81 -13.07
N ARG A 55 0.49 -3.34 -13.06
CA ARG A 55 -0.28 -3.58 -11.81
C ARG A 55 0.48 -4.51 -10.88
N TYR A 56 0.97 -5.63 -11.40
CA TYR A 56 1.74 -6.61 -10.63
C TYR A 56 3.04 -6.00 -10.06
N ASN A 57 3.82 -5.29 -10.88
CA ASN A 57 5.06 -4.64 -10.43
C ASN A 57 4.81 -3.52 -9.39
N ILE A 58 3.72 -2.77 -9.53
CA ILE A 58 3.29 -1.77 -8.55
C ILE A 58 2.93 -2.47 -7.23
N ALA A 59 2.11 -3.52 -7.27
CA ALA A 59 1.74 -4.30 -6.07
C ALA A 59 2.99 -4.83 -5.34
N LEU A 60 3.92 -5.46 -6.06
CA LEU A 60 5.17 -5.95 -5.48
C LEU A 60 6.06 -4.82 -4.93
N GLY A 61 6.14 -3.69 -5.62
CA GLY A 61 6.93 -2.55 -5.15
C GLY A 61 6.38 -1.94 -3.87
N ILE A 62 5.05 -1.88 -3.72
CA ILE A 62 4.40 -1.44 -2.47
C ILE A 62 4.68 -2.44 -1.35
N ALA A 63 4.54 -3.75 -1.61
CA ALA A 63 4.85 -4.79 -0.64
C ALA A 63 6.31 -4.71 -0.14
N ARG A 64 7.27 -4.49 -1.05
CA ARG A 64 8.69 -4.23 -0.68
C ARG A 64 8.84 -2.99 0.19
N GLY A 65 8.13 -1.92 -0.14
CA GLY A 65 8.12 -0.69 0.66
C GLY A 65 7.61 -0.94 2.09
N LEU A 66 6.52 -1.69 2.24
CA LEU A 66 5.96 -2.06 3.53
C LEU A 66 6.89 -2.96 4.34
N LEU A 67 7.45 -3.99 3.72
CA LEU A 67 8.45 -4.86 4.36
C LEU A 67 9.63 -4.04 4.89
N TYR A 68 10.11 -3.08 4.11
CA TYR A 68 11.18 -2.20 4.56
C TYR A 68 10.79 -1.39 5.79
N LEU A 69 9.59 -0.80 5.82
CA LEU A 69 9.10 -0.03 6.97
C LEU A 69 8.94 -0.90 8.22
N HIS A 70 8.49 -2.14 8.07
CA HIS A 70 8.19 -3.04 9.17
C HIS A 70 9.42 -3.75 9.74
N ASP A 71 10.35 -4.18 8.89
CA ASP A 71 11.46 -5.07 9.29
C ASP A 71 12.86 -4.50 9.06
N HIS A 72 13.06 -3.66 8.05
CA HIS A 72 14.42 -3.19 7.67
C HIS A 72 14.75 -1.77 8.15
N CYS A 73 13.76 -1.01 8.61
CA CYS A 73 14.02 0.27 9.28
C CYS A 73 14.62 0.04 10.67
N HIS A 74 15.56 0.90 11.06
CA HIS A 74 16.13 0.90 12.44
C HIS A 74 15.04 0.95 13.52
N ARG A 75 13.91 1.62 13.24
CA ARG A 75 12.71 1.56 14.06
C ARG A 75 11.58 1.07 13.17
N ARG A 76 10.87 0.05 13.63
CA ARG A 76 9.65 -0.43 12.97
C ARG A 76 8.64 0.71 12.84
N ILE A 77 8.23 1.01 11.61
CA ILE A 77 7.31 2.10 11.27
C ILE A 77 5.98 1.48 10.81
N ILE A 78 4.89 1.81 11.50
CA ILE A 78 3.53 1.53 11.03
C ILE A 78 3.00 2.79 10.35
N HIS A 79 2.65 2.71 9.07
CA HIS A 79 2.24 3.86 8.25
C HIS A 79 0.84 4.37 8.61
N ARG A 80 -0.12 3.46 8.83
CA ARG A 80 -1.53 3.70 9.21
C ARG A 80 -2.41 4.41 8.19
N ASP A 81 -1.93 4.65 6.97
CA ASP A 81 -2.71 5.32 5.92
C ASP A 81 -2.28 4.85 4.52
N ILE A 82 -2.10 3.54 4.37
CA ILE A 82 -1.86 2.93 3.07
C ILE A 82 -3.14 2.98 2.24
N LYS A 83 -3.06 3.65 1.09
CA LYS A 83 -4.15 3.84 0.13
C LYS A 83 -3.58 4.31 -1.21
N SER A 84 -4.36 4.21 -2.28
CA SER A 84 -3.91 4.60 -3.62
C SER A 84 -3.54 6.08 -3.76
N ASP A 85 -4.09 6.98 -2.95
CA ASP A 85 -3.70 8.39 -2.90
C ASP A 85 -2.27 8.59 -2.37
N ASN A 86 -1.84 7.71 -1.48
CA ASN A 86 -0.53 7.75 -0.80
C ASN A 86 0.53 6.88 -1.49
N ILE A 87 0.22 6.36 -2.69
CA ILE A 87 1.20 5.70 -3.55
C ILE A 87 1.47 6.63 -4.74
N LEU A 88 2.65 7.25 -4.77
CA LEU A 88 3.11 8.01 -5.93
C LEU A 88 3.80 7.09 -6.94
N LEU A 89 3.76 7.49 -8.21
CA LEU A 89 4.37 6.73 -9.30
C LEU A 89 5.44 7.57 -10.01
N THR A 90 6.65 7.01 -10.08
CA THR A 90 7.73 7.60 -10.87
C THR A 90 7.39 7.52 -12.37
N LYS A 91 8.18 8.19 -13.22
CA LYS A 91 8.05 8.08 -14.69
C LYS A 91 8.12 6.64 -15.22
N ASN A 92 8.71 5.72 -14.45
CA ASN A 92 8.87 4.32 -14.80
C ASN A 92 7.80 3.41 -14.17
N PHE A 93 6.75 3.99 -13.57
CA PHE A 93 5.71 3.26 -12.82
C PHE A 93 6.24 2.52 -11.58
N GLU A 94 7.37 2.97 -11.02
CA GLU A 94 7.83 2.46 -9.73
C GLU A 94 7.03 3.12 -8.60
N PRO A 95 6.44 2.35 -7.68
CA PRO A 95 5.64 2.89 -6.58
C PRO A 95 6.52 3.48 -5.48
N GLN A 96 6.02 4.54 -4.86
CA GLN A 96 6.62 5.20 -3.71
C GLN A 96 5.54 5.45 -2.67
N ILE A 97 5.72 4.90 -1.47
CA ILE A 97 4.84 5.16 -0.34
C ILE A 97 5.13 6.57 0.18
N CYS A 98 4.11 7.40 0.29
CA CYS A 98 4.21 8.78 0.78
C CYS A 98 3.19 9.07 1.89
N ASP A 99 3.29 10.27 2.47
CA ASP A 99 2.42 10.77 3.54
C ASP A 99 2.48 9.98 4.85
N PHE A 100 3.61 10.15 5.55
CA PHE A 100 3.86 9.58 6.86
C PHE A 100 3.27 10.41 8.01
N GLY A 101 2.30 11.30 7.73
CA GLY A 101 1.72 12.20 8.73
C GLY A 101 1.06 11.47 9.91
N LEU A 102 0.56 10.25 9.67
CA LEU A 102 -0.06 9.39 10.68
C LEU A 102 0.87 8.29 11.23
N ALA A 103 2.06 8.16 10.65
CA ALA A 103 2.95 7.05 10.94
C ALA A 103 3.41 7.03 12.41
N LYS A 104 3.62 5.83 12.94
CA LYS A 104 4.05 5.58 14.31
C LYS A 104 5.25 4.65 14.33
N TRP A 105 6.13 4.86 15.30
CA TRP A 105 7.14 3.86 15.63
C TRP A 105 6.56 2.84 16.59
N LEU A 106 6.71 1.57 16.27
CA LEU A 106 6.48 0.50 17.22
C LEU A 106 7.77 0.27 18.03
N PRO A 107 7.74 0.34 19.37
CA PRO A 107 8.88 0.05 20.22
C PRO A 107 9.39 -1.37 19.98
N PRO A 108 10.71 -1.64 20.09
CA PRO A 108 11.28 -2.98 19.85
C PRO A 108 10.65 -4.10 20.69
N ASP A 109 10.22 -3.79 21.91
CA ASP A 109 9.66 -4.76 22.85
C ASP A 109 8.12 -4.82 22.84
N ALA A 110 7.47 -4.17 21.87
CA ALA A 110 6.02 -4.09 21.78
C ALA A 110 5.52 -4.77 20.49
N ASP A 111 4.59 -5.72 20.64
CA ASP A 111 3.92 -6.35 19.50
C ASP A 111 2.84 -5.45 18.87
N GLN A 112 2.29 -4.51 19.65
CA GLN A 112 1.24 -3.59 19.22
C GLN A 112 1.21 -2.30 20.04
N GLN A 113 0.53 -1.29 19.51
CA GLN A 113 0.15 -0.06 20.18
C GLN A 113 -1.37 0.08 20.27
N HIS A 114 -1.83 0.83 21.26
CA HIS A 114 -3.22 1.25 21.36
C HIS A 114 -3.33 2.76 21.20
N VAL A 115 -4.24 3.19 20.34
CA VAL A 115 -4.61 4.60 20.20
C VAL A 115 -6.05 4.83 20.64
N THR A 116 -6.31 5.98 21.24
CA THR A 116 -7.65 6.35 21.73
C THR A 116 -8.51 7.04 20.67
N LYS A 117 -7.89 7.45 19.55
CA LYS A 117 -8.55 8.14 18.46
C LYS A 117 -8.17 7.48 17.15
N PHE A 118 -9.19 7.18 16.35
CA PHE A 118 -9.01 6.74 14.97
C PHE A 118 -8.49 7.91 14.10
N GLU A 119 -7.45 7.62 13.32
CA GLU A 119 -6.92 8.50 12.28
C GLU A 119 -6.53 7.61 11.10
N GLY A 120 -7.00 7.95 9.91
CA GLY A 120 -6.77 7.16 8.71
C GLY A 120 -7.98 7.25 7.78
N THR A 121 -7.97 6.41 6.75
CA THR A 121 -9.00 6.40 5.72
C THR A 121 -9.93 5.20 5.89
N PHE A 122 -11.23 5.45 6.14
CA PHE A 122 -12.23 4.44 6.50
C PHE A 122 -12.28 3.22 5.56
N GLY A 123 -12.11 3.44 4.25
CA GLY A 123 -12.15 2.36 3.24
C GLY A 123 -11.03 1.32 3.33
N TYR A 124 -9.92 1.66 3.98
CA TYR A 124 -8.70 0.84 4.07
C TYR A 124 -8.42 0.35 5.49
N SER A 125 -9.22 0.76 6.47
CA SER A 125 -8.90 0.57 7.88
C SER A 125 -9.27 -0.83 8.37
N ALA A 126 -8.34 -1.48 9.07
CA ALA A 126 -8.56 -2.78 9.69
C ALA A 126 -9.68 -2.72 10.76
N PRO A 127 -10.53 -3.76 10.88
CA PRO A 127 -11.64 -3.76 11.83
C PRO A 127 -11.17 -3.66 13.28
N GLU A 128 -10.09 -4.34 13.65
CA GLU A 128 -9.46 -4.29 14.97
C GLU A 128 -8.88 -2.90 15.29
N TYR A 129 -8.38 -2.20 14.27
CA TYR A 129 -7.94 -0.80 14.42
C TYR A 129 -9.13 0.12 14.68
N LEU A 130 -10.23 -0.03 13.94
CA LEU A 130 -11.45 0.77 14.11
C LEU A 130 -12.16 0.53 15.45
N THR A 131 -12.14 -0.72 15.94
CA THR A 131 -12.93 -1.13 17.11
C THR A 131 -12.15 -1.06 18.42
N HIS A 132 -10.86 -1.43 18.40
CA HIS A 132 -10.02 -1.54 19.61
C HIS A 132 -8.84 -0.57 19.61
N GLY A 133 -8.64 0.20 18.54
CA GLY A 133 -7.52 1.11 18.41
C GLY A 133 -6.17 0.40 18.33
N ILE A 134 -6.15 -0.88 17.96
CA ILE A 134 -4.93 -1.69 17.82
C ILE A 134 -4.15 -1.22 16.59
N VAL A 135 -2.86 -0.96 16.79
CA VAL A 135 -1.92 -0.51 15.76
C VAL A 135 -0.68 -1.38 15.80
N ASP A 136 -0.45 -2.09 14.72
CA ASP A 136 0.66 -3.00 14.46
C ASP A 136 0.88 -3.12 12.94
N GLU A 137 1.77 -3.99 12.50
CA GLU A 137 2.02 -4.28 11.08
C GLU A 137 0.76 -4.76 10.36
N LYS A 138 -0.10 -5.53 11.05
CA LYS A 138 -1.35 -6.05 10.51
C LYS A 138 -2.31 -4.95 10.08
N THR A 139 -2.23 -3.78 10.73
CA THR A 139 -2.97 -2.57 10.32
C THR A 139 -2.61 -2.13 8.89
N ASP A 140 -1.32 -2.06 8.55
CA ASP A 140 -0.86 -1.68 7.21
C ASP A 140 -1.09 -2.79 6.19
N VAL A 141 -0.93 -4.04 6.63
CA VAL A 141 -1.13 -5.24 5.81
C VAL A 141 -2.59 -5.38 5.36
N TYR A 142 -3.56 -5.17 6.27
CA TYR A 142 -4.98 -5.12 5.90
C TYR A 142 -5.27 -4.01 4.87
N ALA A 143 -4.73 -2.81 5.10
CA ALA A 143 -4.88 -1.69 4.18
C ALA A 143 -4.28 -1.97 2.80
N PHE A 144 -3.13 -2.67 2.76
CA PHE A 144 -2.53 -3.16 1.54
C PHE A 144 -3.40 -4.20 0.83
N GLY A 145 -4.06 -5.10 1.56
CA GLY A 145 -5.04 -6.04 0.99
C GLY A 145 -6.18 -5.35 0.26
N ILE A 146 -6.74 -4.27 0.84
CA ILE A 146 -7.75 -3.44 0.17
C ILE A 146 -7.16 -2.76 -1.07
N LEU A 147 -5.95 -2.21 -0.96
CA LEU A 147 -5.26 -1.57 -2.08
C LEU A 147 -4.94 -2.55 -3.22
N LEU A 148 -4.60 -3.81 -2.91
CA LEU A 148 -4.45 -4.87 -3.90
C LEU A 148 -5.74 -5.12 -4.66
N LEU A 149 -6.87 -5.21 -3.96
CA LEU A 149 -8.18 -5.34 -4.63
C LEU A 149 -8.46 -4.15 -5.54
N GLU A 150 -8.17 -2.93 -5.10
CA GLU A 150 -8.32 -1.74 -5.94
C GLU A 150 -7.42 -1.79 -7.19
N ILE A 151 -6.16 -2.23 -7.06
CA ILE A 151 -5.22 -2.40 -8.17
C ILE A 151 -5.71 -3.47 -9.15
N LEU A 152 -6.14 -4.64 -8.66
CA LEU A 152 -6.52 -5.79 -9.49
C LEU A 152 -7.84 -5.56 -10.23
N THR A 153 -8.82 -4.98 -9.54
CA THR A 153 -10.20 -4.83 -10.02
C THR A 153 -10.43 -3.51 -10.76
N GLY A 154 -9.57 -2.51 -10.54
CA GLY A 154 -9.78 -1.13 -11.01
C GLY A 154 -11.00 -0.45 -10.39
N ARG A 155 -11.56 -1.01 -9.30
CA ARG A 155 -12.68 -0.44 -8.54
C ARG A 155 -12.15 0.32 -7.32
N LYS A 156 -12.88 1.35 -6.90
CA LYS A 156 -12.54 2.11 -5.68
C LYS A 156 -12.69 1.24 -4.44
N ALA A 157 -11.85 1.48 -3.43
CA ALA A 157 -11.93 0.81 -2.12
C ALA A 157 -13.31 0.91 -1.44
N LEU A 158 -14.02 2.02 -1.67
CA LEU A 158 -15.41 2.21 -1.28
C LEU A 158 -16.28 2.48 -2.51
N ASP A 159 -17.42 1.82 -2.58
CA ASP A 159 -18.42 2.09 -3.60
C ASP A 159 -19.25 3.36 -3.29
N TYR A 160 -20.24 3.65 -4.14
CA TYR A 160 -21.11 4.82 -3.97
C TYR A 160 -22.01 4.74 -2.72
N LEU A 161 -22.20 3.55 -2.15
CA LEU A 161 -22.91 3.29 -0.90
C LEU A 161 -21.99 3.25 0.32
N GLN A 162 -20.70 3.58 0.16
CA GLN A 162 -19.68 3.48 1.21
C GLN A 162 -19.47 2.04 1.71
N GLN A 163 -19.74 1.03 0.88
CA GLN A 163 -19.43 -0.36 1.17
C GLN A 163 -18.00 -0.68 0.72
N SER A 164 -17.28 -1.44 1.55
CA SER A 164 -15.94 -1.90 1.22
C SER A 164 -15.97 -2.83 0.01
N ILE A 165 -15.03 -2.61 -0.91
CA ILE A 165 -14.76 -3.51 -2.05
C ILE A 165 -14.58 -4.97 -1.63
N LEU A 166 -14.07 -5.20 -0.41
CA LEU A 166 -13.86 -6.54 0.14
C LEU A 166 -15.17 -7.33 0.20
N ILE A 167 -16.30 -6.69 0.51
CA ILE A 167 -17.62 -7.34 0.60
C ILE A 167 -18.00 -7.96 -0.75
N TRP A 168 -17.75 -7.24 -1.84
CA TRP A 168 -18.00 -7.71 -3.19
C TRP A 168 -16.97 -8.75 -3.65
N ALA A 169 -15.69 -8.54 -3.33
CA ALA A 169 -14.59 -9.38 -3.79
C ALA A 169 -14.53 -10.74 -3.07
N LYS A 170 -14.86 -10.79 -1.77
CA LYS A 170 -14.73 -11.99 -0.92
C LYS A 170 -15.35 -13.26 -1.53
N PRO A 171 -16.63 -13.28 -1.99
CA PRO A 171 -17.20 -14.50 -2.59
C PRO A 171 -16.48 -14.91 -3.89
N LEU A 172 -15.92 -13.98 -4.65
CA LEU A 172 -15.17 -14.27 -5.87
C LEU A 172 -13.80 -14.87 -5.55
N ILE A 173 -13.12 -14.34 -4.54
CA ILE A 173 -11.84 -14.86 -4.03
C ILE A 173 -12.04 -16.28 -3.50
N ASP A 174 -13.06 -16.50 -2.67
CA ASP A 174 -13.37 -17.81 -2.09
C ASP A 174 -13.68 -18.85 -3.19
N ALA A 175 -14.40 -18.44 -4.23
CA ALA A 175 -14.71 -19.28 -5.39
C ALA A 175 -13.55 -19.40 -6.40
N HIS A 176 -12.39 -18.76 -6.15
CA HIS A 176 -11.25 -18.69 -7.08
C HIS A 176 -11.65 -18.16 -8.47
N ASN A 177 -12.67 -17.30 -8.52
CA ASN A 177 -13.21 -16.73 -9.75
C ASN A 177 -12.46 -15.46 -10.15
N VAL A 178 -11.20 -15.64 -10.57
CA VAL A 178 -10.30 -14.55 -10.96
C VAL A 178 -10.88 -13.73 -12.12
N LYS A 179 -11.54 -14.38 -13.08
CA LYS A 179 -12.07 -13.72 -14.28
C LYS A 179 -13.10 -12.63 -13.97
N GLU A 180 -13.98 -12.87 -13.01
CA GLU A 180 -14.98 -11.89 -12.57
C GLU A 180 -14.40 -10.85 -11.59
N LEU A 181 -13.25 -11.16 -10.98
CA LEU A 181 -12.59 -10.29 -10.02
C LEU A 181 -11.75 -9.20 -10.73
N VAL A 182 -10.94 -9.59 -11.72
CA VAL A 182 -10.00 -8.68 -12.37
C VAL A 182 -10.70 -7.59 -13.19
N ASP A 183 -10.01 -6.46 -13.35
CA ASP A 183 -10.51 -5.32 -14.13
C ASP A 183 -10.86 -5.75 -15.57
N PRO A 184 -12.13 -5.62 -16.00
CA PRO A 184 -12.54 -6.03 -17.34
C PRO A 184 -11.78 -5.33 -18.48
N SER A 185 -11.17 -4.17 -18.20
CA SER A 185 -10.34 -3.46 -19.18
C SER A 185 -9.03 -4.18 -19.52
N LEU A 186 -8.62 -5.16 -18.72
CA LEU A 186 -7.48 -6.04 -19.02
C LEU A 186 -7.84 -7.11 -20.06
N GLY A 187 -9.12 -7.37 -20.33
CA GLY A 187 -9.54 -8.44 -21.24
C GLY A 187 -9.02 -9.80 -20.76
N GLU A 188 -8.17 -10.44 -21.56
CA GLU A 188 -7.49 -11.70 -21.21
C GLU A 188 -5.97 -11.47 -20.96
N ASP A 189 -5.51 -10.21 -20.90
CA ASP A 189 -4.11 -9.83 -20.64
C ASP A 189 -3.84 -9.71 -19.13
N TYR A 190 -3.96 -10.83 -18.42
CA TYR A 190 -3.58 -10.95 -17.01
C TYR A 190 -3.11 -12.38 -16.69
N ASP A 191 -2.25 -12.49 -15.69
CA ASP A 191 -1.71 -13.77 -15.24
C ASP A 191 -2.53 -14.29 -14.04
N ILE A 192 -3.18 -15.44 -14.22
CA ILE A 192 -4.04 -16.05 -13.20
C ILE A 192 -3.21 -16.50 -11.99
N GLU A 193 -2.02 -17.07 -12.20
CA GLU A 193 -1.18 -17.57 -11.12
C GLU A 193 -0.68 -16.42 -10.25
N GLN A 194 -0.20 -15.35 -10.87
CA GLN A 194 0.22 -14.13 -10.18
C GLN A 194 -0.96 -13.44 -9.49
N THR A 195 -2.15 -13.43 -10.09
CA THR A 195 -3.35 -12.88 -9.43
C THR A 195 -3.69 -13.67 -8.17
N MET A 196 -3.67 -15.00 -8.26
CA MET A 196 -3.92 -15.87 -7.11
C MET A 196 -2.84 -15.73 -6.06
N GLU A 197 -1.58 -15.57 -6.46
CA GLU A 197 -0.46 -15.30 -5.55
C GLU A 197 -0.70 -14.04 -4.72
N LEU A 198 -1.09 -12.93 -5.35
CA LEU A 198 -1.40 -11.66 -4.68
C LEU A 198 -2.61 -11.75 -3.74
N LEU A 199 -3.51 -12.72 -3.92
CA LEU A 199 -4.76 -12.86 -3.15
C LEU A 199 -4.70 -13.92 -2.05
N LYS A 200 -3.55 -14.57 -1.84
CA LYS A 200 -3.42 -15.59 -0.79
C LYS A 200 -3.64 -14.97 0.59
N PRO A 201 -4.50 -15.56 1.45
CA PRO A 201 -4.66 -15.09 2.82
C PRO A 201 -3.37 -15.27 3.65
N GLU A 202 -3.13 -14.29 4.52
CA GLU A 202 -1.88 -14.02 5.24
C GLU A 202 -1.59 -14.96 6.42
N GLU A 203 -1.20 -16.20 6.10
CA GLU A 203 -0.20 -16.87 6.94
C GLU A 203 1.20 -16.87 6.31
N ASP A 204 1.32 -16.61 4.99
CA ASP A 204 2.59 -16.71 4.23
C ASP A 204 3.10 -15.37 3.63
N ILE A 205 2.40 -14.24 3.77
CA ILE A 205 2.86 -12.95 3.20
C ILE A 205 3.84 -12.27 4.15
N ILE A 206 5.00 -12.90 4.32
CA ILE A 206 6.27 -12.20 4.47
C ILE A 206 7.03 -12.58 3.21
N PHE A 207 6.94 -11.74 2.18
CA PHE A 207 7.76 -11.94 0.99
C PHE A 207 9.24 -11.87 1.41
N GLU A 208 9.93 -13.01 1.50
CA GLU A 208 11.38 -12.99 1.37
C GLU A 208 11.67 -12.72 -0.11
N PHE A 209 12.14 -11.51 -0.39
CA PHE A 209 12.68 -11.21 -1.72
C PHE A 209 14.12 -11.71 -1.76
N GLU A 210 14.46 -12.52 -2.75
CA GLU A 210 15.87 -12.79 -3.04
C GLU A 210 16.58 -11.47 -3.41
N ASN A 211 17.90 -11.44 -3.35
CA ASN A 211 18.68 -10.23 -3.68
C ASN A 211 18.43 -9.69 -5.10
N ASP A 212 17.81 -10.48 -5.97
CA ASP A 212 17.40 -10.12 -7.33
C ASP A 212 15.94 -9.61 -7.44
N GLY A 213 15.19 -9.60 -6.33
CA GLY A 213 13.81 -9.14 -6.27
C GLY A 213 12.75 -10.20 -6.60
N THR A 214 13.14 -11.47 -6.73
CA THR A 214 12.18 -12.57 -6.88
C THR A 214 11.52 -12.93 -5.54
N PRO A 215 10.19 -13.10 -5.49
CA PRO A 215 9.51 -13.54 -4.28
C PRO A 215 9.77 -15.03 -4.00
N ARG A 216 10.22 -15.35 -2.78
CA ARG A 216 10.42 -16.73 -2.30
C ARG A 216 9.42 -17.05 -1.19
N ARG A 217 8.91 -18.29 -1.20
CA ARG A 217 7.99 -18.83 -0.20
C ARG A 217 8.78 -19.25 1.04
N VAL A 218 8.46 -18.66 2.20
CA VAL A 218 8.91 -19.18 3.50
C VAL A 218 7.95 -20.31 3.88
N THR A 219 8.51 -21.48 4.20
CA THR A 219 7.76 -22.61 4.80
C THR A 219 7.80 -22.52 6.31
#